data_AF-A0A971X1Q6-F1
#
_entry.id   AF-A0A971X1Q6-F1
#
_cell.length_a   1.000
_cell.length_b   1.000
_cell.length_c   1.000
_cell.angle_alpha   90.00
_cell.angle_beta   90.00
_cell.angle_gamma   90.00
#
_symmetry.space_group_name_H-M   'P 1'
#
loop_
_entity.id
_entity.type
_entity.pdbx_description
1 polymer ?
#
loop_
_entity_poly.entity_id
_entity_poly.type
_entity_poly.pdbx_seq_one_letter_code
_entity_poly.pdbx_strand_id
1 'polypeptide(L)'
;MMTTRTLLLPAIADKPALLQAFASHCSFTDDFGFNWDALWDSLDDWLEQQPMPLRLIINGQKVRQLDGCAWQQCRQILDDACASWPEFSYQLEAMPPQKAVEPSCS
;
A
#
# COMPACT_ATOMS: atom_id res chain seq x y z
N MET A 1 -7.61 -20.09 -4.38
CA MET A 1 -7.70 -19.39 -3.07
C MET A 1 -7.02 -18.04 -3.25
N MET A 2 -7.55 -16.95 -2.73
CA MET A 2 -6.99 -15.61 -2.93
C MET A 2 -5.95 -15.31 -1.83
N THR A 3 -4.71 -15.06 -2.24
CA THR A 3 -3.65 -14.61 -1.32
C THR A 3 -3.95 -13.18 -0.93
N THR A 4 -3.89 -12.88 0.37
CA THR A 4 -4.09 -11.51 0.87
C THR A 4 -2.86 -11.08 1.66
N ARG A 5 -2.35 -9.88 1.35
CA ARG A 5 -1.24 -9.25 2.05
C ARG A 5 -1.69 -7.89 2.56
N THR A 6 -1.26 -7.49 3.75
CA THR A 6 -1.66 -6.21 4.34
C THR A 6 -0.45 -5.28 4.44
N LEU A 7 -0.48 -4.19 3.67
CA LEU A 7 0.47 -3.08 3.77
C LEU A 7 0.00 -2.10 4.84
N LEU A 8 0.82 -1.92 5.86
CA LEU A 8 0.59 -0.94 6.93
C LEU A 8 1.29 0.37 6.56
N LEU A 9 0.51 1.40 6.26
CA LEU A 9 1.06 2.73 6.00
C LEU A 9 1.31 3.48 7.32
N PRO A 10 2.41 4.26 7.41
CA PRO A 10 2.71 5.08 8.57
C PRO A 10 1.70 6.22 8.78
N ALA A 11 1.75 6.80 9.97
CA ALA A 11 0.85 7.85 10.41
C ALA A 11 0.93 9.15 9.58
N ILE A 12 2.06 9.38 8.91
CA ILE A 12 2.33 10.45 7.96
C ILE A 12 2.77 9.73 6.70
N ALA A 13 2.17 10.04 5.56
CA ALA A 13 2.52 9.38 4.31
C ALA A 13 2.80 10.42 3.22
N ASP A 14 3.91 11.12 3.43
CA ASP A 14 4.63 11.75 2.34
C ASP A 14 5.31 10.69 1.44
N LYS A 15 5.91 11.13 0.34
CA LYS A 15 6.60 10.24 -0.61
C LYS A 15 7.62 9.32 0.11
N PRO A 16 8.54 9.82 0.95
CA PRO A 16 9.50 8.97 1.66
C PRO A 16 8.84 7.90 2.52
N ALA A 17 7.81 8.27 3.30
CA ALA A 17 7.15 7.35 4.20
C ALA A 17 6.33 6.27 3.46
N LEU A 18 5.73 6.62 2.31
CA LEU A 18 5.09 5.64 1.41
C LEU A 18 6.12 4.65 0.87
N LEU A 19 7.20 5.15 0.28
CA LEU A 19 8.25 4.32 -0.31
C LEU A 19 8.91 3.40 0.72
N GLN A 20 9.15 3.89 1.93
CA GLN A 20 9.66 3.09 3.04
C GLN A 20 8.68 1.98 3.45
N ALA A 21 7.38 2.25 3.46
CA ALA A 21 6.38 1.25 3.81
C ALA A 21 6.36 0.09 2.79
N PHE A 22 6.45 0.39 1.50
CA PHE A 22 6.58 -0.62 0.45
C PHE A 22 7.88 -1.41 0.56
N ALA A 23 9.01 -0.71 0.70
CA ALA A 23 10.31 -1.36 0.85
C ALA A 23 10.34 -2.35 2.03
N SER A 24 9.81 -1.94 3.18
CA SER A 24 9.73 -2.81 4.35
C SER A 24 8.73 -3.96 4.19
N HIS A 25 7.55 -3.70 3.60
CA HIS A 25 6.50 -4.72 3.44
C HIS A 25 6.88 -5.80 2.43
N CYS A 26 7.38 -5.38 1.27
CA CYS A 26 7.78 -6.27 0.19
C CYS A 26 9.20 -6.82 0.38
N SER A 27 9.94 -6.32 1.38
CA SER A 27 11.35 -6.64 1.60
C SER A 27 12.19 -6.39 0.34
N PHE A 28 12.05 -5.20 -0.24
CA PHE A 28 12.91 -4.75 -1.34
C PHE A 28 14.39 -4.74 -0.91
N THR A 29 15.28 -4.82 -1.88
CA THR A 29 16.73 -4.85 -1.65
C THR A 29 17.24 -3.56 -1.00
N ASP A 30 18.38 -3.65 -0.31
CA ASP A 30 18.98 -2.52 0.43
C ASP A 30 19.36 -1.32 -0.47
N ASP A 31 19.47 -1.53 -1.77
CA ASP A 31 19.76 -0.52 -2.80
C ASP A 31 18.50 0.12 -3.41
N PHE A 32 17.32 -0.11 -2.81
CA PHE A 32 16.06 0.49 -3.25
C PHE A 32 16.20 2.01 -3.46
N GLY A 33 15.87 2.50 -4.67
CA GLY A 33 16.18 3.87 -5.09
C GLY A 33 15.35 5.00 -4.45
N PHE A 34 14.39 4.68 -3.56
CA PHE A 34 13.49 5.63 -2.89
C PHE A 34 12.90 6.69 -3.83
N ASN A 35 12.45 6.25 -5.00
CA ASN A 35 11.75 7.06 -5.98
C ASN A 35 10.61 6.26 -6.63
N TRP A 36 9.83 6.90 -7.50
CA TRP A 36 8.63 6.28 -8.08
C TRP A 36 8.95 5.20 -9.11
N ASP A 37 10.00 5.40 -9.90
CA ASP A 37 10.44 4.42 -10.89
C ASP A 37 10.97 3.17 -10.17
N ALA A 38 11.76 3.36 -9.11
CA ALA A 38 12.22 2.27 -8.25
C ALA A 38 11.04 1.52 -7.59
N LEU A 39 9.99 2.23 -7.17
CA LEU A 39 8.79 1.59 -6.63
C LEU A 39 8.11 0.71 -7.68
N TRP A 40 7.97 1.20 -8.91
CA TRP A 40 7.41 0.39 -10.00
C TRP A 40 8.24 -0.86 -10.25
N ASP A 41 9.54 -0.69 -10.51
CA ASP A 41 10.45 -1.79 -10.84
C ASP A 41 10.46 -2.86 -9.73
N SER A 42 10.60 -2.44 -8.47
CA SER A 42 10.63 -3.38 -7.34
C SER A 42 9.27 -4.02 -7.06
N LEU A 43 8.16 -3.32 -7.32
CA LEU A 43 6.83 -3.89 -7.17
C LEU A 43 6.57 -4.95 -8.24
N ASP A 44 6.97 -4.69 -9.49
CA ASP A 44 6.85 -5.63 -10.61
C ASP A 44 7.63 -6.92 -10.33
N ASP A 45 8.91 -6.79 -9.95
CA ASP A 45 9.77 -7.91 -9.54
C ASP A 45 9.19 -8.69 -8.35
N TRP A 46 8.61 -7.99 -7.38
CA TRP A 46 8.00 -8.63 -6.21
C TRP A 46 6.73 -9.41 -6.59
N LEU A 47 5.90 -8.87 -7.50
CA LEU A 47 4.67 -9.51 -7.98
C LEU A 47 4.99 -10.80 -8.75
N GLU A 48 6.07 -10.84 -9.53
CA GLU A 48 6.52 -12.06 -10.22
C GLU A 48 6.79 -13.23 -9.27
N GLN A 49 7.17 -12.92 -8.02
CA GLN A 49 7.49 -13.91 -7.00
C GLN A 49 6.29 -14.27 -6.09
N GLN A 50 5.15 -13.59 -6.23
CA GLN A 50 4.01 -13.83 -5.35
C GLN A 50 3.07 -14.94 -5.87
N PRO A 51 2.43 -15.71 -4.97
CA PRO A 51 1.38 -16.64 -5.35
C PRO A 51 0.11 -15.89 -5.75
N MET A 52 -0.30 -16.05 -7.01
CA MET A 52 -1.51 -15.46 -7.58
C MET A 52 -2.76 -16.35 -7.37
N PRO A 53 -3.98 -15.77 -7.29
CA PRO A 53 -4.28 -14.33 -7.31
C PRO A 53 -3.96 -13.64 -5.98
N LEU A 54 -3.50 -12.39 -6.06
CA LEU A 54 -3.03 -11.60 -4.94
C LEU A 54 -3.89 -10.35 -4.72
N ARG A 55 -4.26 -10.11 -3.46
CA ARG A 55 -4.89 -8.88 -3.00
C ARG A 55 -4.01 -8.16 -1.98
N LEU A 56 -3.60 -6.93 -2.30
CA LEU A 56 -2.93 -6.04 -1.36
C LEU A 56 -3.94 -5.16 -0.62
N ILE A 57 -4.12 -5.40 0.67
CA ILE A 57 -4.94 -4.56 1.55
C ILE A 57 -4.06 -3.46 2.11
N ILE A 58 -4.41 -2.21 1.83
CA ILE A 58 -3.68 -1.04 2.33
C ILE A 58 -4.47 -0.48 3.52
N ASN A 59 -3.89 -0.53 4.72
CA ASN A 59 -4.54 0.03 5.91
C ASN A 59 -4.59 1.55 5.80
N GLY A 60 -5.77 2.05 5.44
CA GLY A 60 -6.00 3.41 4.97
C GLY A 60 -6.51 4.37 6.02
N GLN A 61 -6.42 4.08 7.33
CA GLN A 61 -6.96 4.96 8.38
C GLN A 61 -6.51 6.43 8.25
N LYS A 62 -5.37 6.70 7.60
CA LYS A 62 -4.90 8.05 7.28
C LYS A 62 -4.73 8.35 5.80
N VAL A 63 -5.03 7.43 4.89
CA VAL A 63 -5.01 7.71 3.44
C VAL A 63 -6.00 8.81 3.06
N ARG A 64 -7.09 8.99 3.83
CA ARG A 64 -7.99 10.16 3.67
C ARG A 64 -7.37 11.52 4.01
N GLN A 65 -6.27 11.55 4.76
CA GLN A 65 -5.46 12.76 4.96
C GLN A 65 -4.41 12.95 3.86
N LEU A 66 -4.28 11.96 2.97
CA LEU A 66 -3.32 11.88 1.88
C LEU A 66 -3.97 12.12 0.52
N ASP A 67 -4.94 13.02 0.39
CA ASP A 67 -5.29 13.61 -0.93
C ASP A 67 -4.16 14.55 -1.41
N GLY A 68 -2.91 14.13 -1.23
CA GLY A 68 -1.70 14.81 -1.65
C GLY A 68 -1.10 14.15 -2.89
N CYS A 69 -0.33 14.93 -3.64
CA CYS A 69 0.33 14.52 -4.89
C CYS A 69 1.09 13.17 -4.78
N ALA A 70 1.71 12.88 -3.63
CA ALA A 70 2.46 11.64 -3.43
C ALA A 70 1.57 10.37 -3.45
N TRP A 71 0.39 10.42 -2.84
CA TRP A 71 -0.54 9.29 -2.87
C TRP A 71 -1.17 9.11 -4.25
N GLN A 72 -1.47 10.21 -4.96
CA GLN A 72 -1.96 10.16 -6.34
C GLN A 72 -0.97 9.43 -7.26
N GLN A 73 0.34 9.74 -7.13
CA GLN A 73 1.39 9.06 -7.88
C GLN A 73 1.52 7.58 -7.47
N CYS A 74 1.49 7.27 -6.17
CA CYS A 74 1.50 5.88 -5.69
C CYS A 74 0.29 5.08 -6.20
N ARG A 75 -0.89 5.69 -6.22
CA ARG A 75 -2.11 5.08 -6.75
C ARG A 75 -1.99 4.80 -8.25
N GLN A 76 -1.42 5.71 -9.02
CA GLN A 76 -1.18 5.48 -10.45
C GLN A 76 -0.31 4.24 -10.67
N ILE A 77 0.78 4.09 -9.90
CA ILE A 77 1.66 2.91 -9.95
C ILE A 77 0.89 1.62 -9.62
N LEU A 78 0.02 1.65 -8.60
CA LEU A 78 -0.81 0.49 -8.25
C LEU A 78 -1.84 0.16 -9.34
N ASP A 79 -2.44 1.17 -9.96
CA ASP A 79 -3.39 1.01 -11.05
C ASP A 79 -2.70 0.44 -12.30
N ASP A 80 -1.48 0.91 -12.61
CA ASP A 80 -0.63 0.38 -13.68
C ASP A 80 -0.24 -1.09 -13.38
N ALA A 81 0.03 -1.42 -12.12
CA ALA A 81 0.36 -2.79 -11.71
C ALA A 81 -0.84 -3.72 -11.88
N CYS A 82 -2.05 -3.26 -11.55
CA CYS A 82 -3.28 -4.00 -11.84
C CYS A 82 -3.53 -4.20 -13.34
N ALA A 83 -3.09 -3.26 -14.19
CA ALA A 83 -3.19 -3.40 -15.64
C ALA A 83 -2.19 -4.43 -16.20
N SER A 84 -0.97 -4.46 -15.67
CA SER A 84 0.07 -5.43 -16.07
C SER A 84 -0.16 -6.83 -15.48
N TRP A 85 -0.76 -6.91 -14.28
CA TRP A 85 -1.00 -8.15 -13.55
C TRP A 85 -2.50 -8.36 -13.29
N PRO A 86 -3.24 -9.06 -14.17
CA PRO A 86 -4.70 -9.22 -14.06
C PRO A 86 -5.17 -9.94 -12.80
N GLU A 87 -4.28 -10.73 -12.18
CA GLU A 87 -4.54 -11.47 -10.94
C GLU A 87 -4.14 -10.68 -9.68
N PHE A 88 -3.55 -9.50 -9.85
CA PHE A 88 -3.23 -8.56 -8.78
C PHE A 88 -4.34 -7.52 -8.62
N SER A 89 -4.73 -7.29 -7.38
CA SER A 89 -5.67 -6.24 -7.00
C SER A 89 -5.21 -5.58 -5.71
N TYR A 90 -5.56 -4.31 -5.52
CA TYR A 90 -5.40 -3.65 -4.23
C TYR A 90 -6.73 -3.13 -3.70
N GLN A 91 -6.84 -3.04 -2.39
CA GLN A 91 -8.02 -2.54 -1.71
C GLN A 91 -7.60 -1.67 -0.53
N LEU A 92 -8.20 -0.49 -0.41
CA LEU A 92 -8.10 0.29 0.82
C LEU A 92 -8.98 -0.35 1.89
N GLU A 93 -8.41 -0.61 3.07
CA GLU A 93 -9.18 -1.12 4.20
C GLU A 93 -10.25 -0.09 4.58
N ALA A 94 -11.52 -0.43 4.28
CA ALA A 94 -12.65 0.31 4.80
C ALA A 94 -12.74 -0.01 6.29
N MET A 95 -12.60 1.03 7.12
CA MET A 95 -12.69 0.93 8.56
C MET A 95 -13.89 0.04 8.96
N PRO A 96 -13.76 -0.94 9.89
CA PRO A 96 -14.91 -1.32 10.69
C PRO A 96 -15.41 -0.05 11.39
N PRO A 97 -16.72 0.15 11.58
CA PRO A 97 -17.21 1.27 12.37
C PRO A 97 -16.46 1.23 13.71
N GLN A 98 -15.68 2.26 14.02
CA GLN A 98 -15.15 2.44 15.36
C GLN A 98 -16.36 2.35 16.27
N LYS A 99 -16.42 1.33 17.14
CA LYS A 99 -17.29 1.41 18.31
C LYS A 99 -16.92 2.73 18.97
N ALA A 100 -17.86 3.66 18.99
CA ALA A 100 -17.73 4.89 19.74
C ALA A 100 -17.24 4.49 21.12
N VAL A 101 -16.01 4.88 21.46
CA VAL A 101 -15.56 4.86 22.83
C VAL A 101 -16.40 5.93 23.49
N GLU A 102 -17.49 5.52 24.12
CA GLU A 102 -18.31 6.40 24.94
C GLU A 102 -17.37 7.07 25.95
N PRO A 103 -17.34 8.41 26.06
CA PRO A 103 -16.59 9.05 27.12
C PRO A 103 -17.25 8.63 28.43
N SER A 104 -16.60 7.70 29.13
CA SER A 104 -16.94 7.42 30.53
C SER A 104 -16.50 8.64 31.34
N CYS A 105 -17.40 9.61 31.47
CA CYS A 105 -17.34 10.59 32.54
C CYS A 105 -17.63 9.83 33.84
N SER A 106 -16.57 9.58 34.62
CA SER A 106 -16.69 9.45 36.07
C SER A 106 -16.78 10.83 36.70
#